data_AF-A0A1E4ZIN6-F1
#
_entry.id   AF-A0A1E4ZIN6-F1
#
_cell.length_a   1.000
_cell.length_b   1.000
_cell.length_c   1.000
_cell.angle_alpha   90.00
_cell.angle_beta   90.00
_cell.angle_gamma   90.00
#
_symmetry.space_group_name_H-M   'P 1'
#
loop_
_entity.id
_entity.type
_entity.pdbx_description
1 polymer ?
#
loop_
_entity_poly.entity_id
_entity_poly.type
_entity_poly.pdbx_seq_one_letter_code
_entity_poly.pdbx_strand_id
1 'polypeptide(L)'
;MSTVRTLLKPNEIVNQGILKPAPLSNRFDASLLSPHLDMAEARFLKTFINKEFYDDLLNKRTANQINYNSSIDTVEIAFPTNADYEELFTQYLFSYIARSVVYEAYPFIAVQIGSNGLFLNNTDYGQNSGVKTMNMYRDSILQTLNGSKPLIIDFLCDNKDKYPLWDDSKYCGDCGKEEIEGRDIGFVFD
;
A
#
# COMPACT_ATOMS: atom_id res chain seq x y z
N MET A 1 23.49 -11.44 5.46
CA MET A 1 22.56 -10.38 5.04
C MET A 1 21.16 -10.86 5.37
N SER A 2 20.44 -10.15 6.25
CA SER A 2 19.03 -10.44 6.50
C SER A 2 18.25 -10.00 5.26
N THR A 3 17.59 -10.93 4.56
CA THR A 3 16.74 -10.60 3.42
C THR A 3 15.54 -9.83 3.94
N VAL A 4 15.42 -8.56 3.56
CA VAL A 4 14.25 -7.73 3.88
C VAL A 4 13.00 -8.41 3.31
N ARG A 5 12.05 -8.82 4.18
CA ARG A 5 10.76 -9.42 3.79
C ARG A 5 9.65 -8.37 3.90
N THR A 6 8.98 -8.12 2.78
CA THR A 6 7.86 -7.18 2.62
C THR A 6 6.61 -7.93 2.17
N LEU A 7 5.42 -7.39 2.47
CA LEU A 7 4.14 -8.00 2.11
C LEU A 7 3.82 -7.88 0.62
N LEU A 8 4.32 -6.85 -0.05
CA LEU A 8 4.27 -6.76 -1.50
C LEU A 8 5.63 -6.98 -2.12
N LYS A 9 5.62 -7.40 -3.39
CA LYS A 9 6.77 -7.43 -4.28
C LYS A 9 6.60 -6.38 -5.37
N PRO A 10 7.69 -5.82 -5.92
CA PRO A 10 7.59 -4.74 -6.88
C PRO A 10 6.69 -5.01 -8.09
N ASN A 11 6.80 -6.20 -8.68
CA ASN A 11 5.99 -6.58 -9.85
C ASN A 11 4.49 -6.67 -9.55
N GLU A 12 4.12 -6.95 -8.31
CA GLU A 12 2.72 -7.06 -7.89
C GLU A 12 2.04 -5.69 -7.85
N ILE A 13 2.81 -4.63 -7.54
CA ILE A 13 2.31 -3.25 -7.56
C ILE A 13 2.11 -2.76 -9.00
N VAL A 14 3.04 -3.09 -9.89
CA VAL A 14 3.03 -2.64 -11.29
C VAL A 14 1.95 -3.34 -12.09
N ASN A 15 1.81 -4.66 -11.95
CA ASN A 15 0.95 -5.47 -12.82
C ASN A 15 -0.53 -5.41 -12.43
N GLN A 16 -0.88 -4.95 -11.23
CA GLN A 16 -2.26 -4.85 -10.76
C GLN A 16 -2.91 -3.47 -11.01
N GLY A 17 -2.32 -2.63 -11.86
CA GLY A 17 -2.95 -1.37 -12.27
C GLY A 17 -2.98 -0.25 -11.21
N ILE A 18 -2.34 -0.42 -10.05
CA ILE A 18 -2.26 0.63 -9.01
C ILE A 18 -1.57 1.89 -9.55
N LEU A 19 -0.59 1.71 -10.45
CA LEU A 19 0.17 2.77 -11.07
C LEU A 19 -0.44 3.29 -12.38
N LYS A 20 -1.42 2.61 -12.97
CA LYS A 20 -1.98 2.97 -14.29
C LYS A 20 -3.47 2.60 -14.41
N PRO A 21 -4.38 3.57 -14.68
CA PRO A 21 -5.78 3.29 -15.02
C PRO A 21 -6.00 2.76 -16.44
N ALA A 22 -4.95 2.60 -17.27
CA ALA A 22 -5.06 2.04 -18.61
C ALA A 22 -3.83 1.14 -18.95
N PRO A 23 -4.02 0.00 -19.65
CA PRO A 23 -2.90 -0.78 -20.15
C PRO A 23 -2.25 -0.02 -21.32
N LEU A 24 -0.92 -0.09 -21.48
CA LEU A 24 -0.22 -0.24 -22.79
C LEU A 24 1.31 -0.08 -22.69
N SER A 25 1.97 -1.01 -23.41
CA SER A 25 3.32 -1.16 -23.98
C SER A 25 4.61 -0.77 -23.25
N ASN A 26 4.65 0.21 -22.34
CA ASN A 26 5.88 0.55 -21.63
C ASN A 26 5.80 0.00 -20.21
N ARG A 27 6.39 -1.18 -19.99
CA ARG A 27 6.52 -1.81 -18.67
C ARG A 27 7.29 -0.85 -17.77
N PHE A 28 6.61 -0.30 -16.77
CA PHE A 28 7.28 0.41 -15.68
C PHE A 28 8.33 -0.52 -15.09
N ASP A 29 9.55 -0.02 -14.86
CA ASP A 29 10.60 -0.83 -14.28
C ASP A 29 10.32 -1.04 -12.78
N ALA A 30 9.77 -2.21 -12.45
CA ALA A 30 9.43 -2.57 -11.08
C ALA A 30 10.63 -2.50 -10.14
N SER A 31 11.87 -2.68 -10.63
CA SER A 31 13.07 -2.62 -9.79
C SER A 31 13.24 -1.27 -9.08
N LEU A 32 12.66 -0.20 -9.62
CA LEU A 32 12.67 1.14 -9.03
C LEU A 32 11.84 1.24 -7.75
N LEU A 33 10.91 0.31 -7.50
CA LEU A 33 10.13 0.30 -6.24
C LEU A 33 10.85 -0.48 -5.14
N SER A 34 11.73 -1.42 -5.49
CA SER A 34 12.44 -2.31 -4.55
C SER A 34 13.05 -1.59 -3.35
N PRO A 35 13.76 -0.46 -3.52
CA PRO A 35 14.39 0.24 -2.40
C PRO A 35 13.41 0.90 -1.43
N HIS A 36 12.14 1.08 -1.84
CA HIS A 36 11.16 1.87 -1.12
C HIS A 36 10.12 1.02 -0.37
N LEU A 37 10.07 -0.29 -0.61
CA LEU A 37 9.04 -1.17 -0.04
C LEU A 37 9.10 -1.24 1.50
N ASP A 38 10.26 -1.55 2.06
CA ASP A 38 10.38 -1.68 3.52
C ASP A 38 10.18 -0.33 4.23
N MET A 39 10.70 0.75 3.64
CA MET A 39 10.49 2.10 4.19
C MET A 39 9.01 2.51 4.14
N ALA A 40 8.31 2.19 3.06
CA ALA A 40 6.88 2.46 2.95
C ALA A 40 6.07 1.67 3.99
N GLU A 41 6.35 0.37 4.14
CA GLU A 41 5.67 -0.43 5.15
C GLU A 41 6.01 0.04 6.57
N ALA A 42 7.26 0.41 6.86
CA ALA A 42 7.67 0.97 8.14
C ALA A 42 6.97 2.30 8.46
N ARG A 43 6.92 3.21 7.49
CA ARG A 43 6.35 4.55 7.67
C ARG A 43 4.83 4.56 7.75
N PHE A 44 4.16 3.65 7.06
CA PHE A 44 2.70 3.69 6.94
C PHE A 44 2.03 2.52 7.64
N LEU A 45 2.38 1.28 7.29
CA LEU A 45 1.66 0.10 7.75
C LEU A 45 2.04 -0.27 9.20
N LYS A 46 3.33 -0.48 9.45
CA LYS A 46 3.90 -0.90 10.76
C LYS A 46 3.75 0.17 11.85
N THR A 47 3.16 1.33 11.55
CA THR A 47 2.79 2.36 12.54
C THR A 47 1.54 2.04 13.32
N PHE A 48 0.67 1.18 12.77
CA PHE A 48 -0.56 0.79 13.45
C PHE A 48 -0.73 -0.71 13.57
N ILE A 49 -0.17 -1.53 12.67
CA ILE A 49 -0.09 -2.98 12.88
C ILE A 49 1.09 -3.35 13.79
N ASN A 50 0.85 -4.17 14.81
CA ASN A 50 1.90 -4.66 15.70
C ASN A 50 2.79 -5.69 14.99
N LYS A 51 4.01 -5.86 15.51
CA LYS A 51 5.03 -6.72 14.91
C LYS A 51 4.58 -8.17 14.77
N GLU A 52 3.93 -8.72 15.79
CA GLU A 52 3.51 -10.13 15.80
C GLU A 52 2.49 -10.42 14.69
N PHE A 53 1.51 -9.52 14.52
CA PHE A 53 0.54 -9.63 13.44
C PHE A 53 1.20 -9.51 12.06
N TYR A 54 2.11 -8.55 11.89
CA TYR A 54 2.85 -8.38 10.63
C TYR A 54 3.71 -9.59 10.26
N ASP A 55 4.42 -10.17 11.24
CA ASP A 55 5.23 -11.36 11.02
C ASP A 55 4.36 -12.58 10.65
N ASP A 56 3.18 -12.72 11.27
CA ASP A 56 2.25 -13.81 10.93
C ASP A 56 1.66 -13.65 9.52
N LEU A 57 1.31 -12.42 9.11
CA LEU A 57 0.96 -12.11 7.72
C LEU A 57 2.08 -12.52 6.76
N LEU A 58 3.34 -12.16 7.04
CA LEU A 58 4.47 -12.59 6.20
C LEU A 58 4.62 -14.12 6.15
N ASN A 59 4.38 -14.82 7.25
CA ASN A 59 4.56 -16.27 7.34
C ASN A 59 3.45 -17.05 6.62
N LYS A 60 2.22 -16.54 6.62
CA LYS A 60 1.07 -17.17 5.93
C LYS A 60 0.94 -16.78 4.47
N ARG A 61 1.62 -15.72 4.04
CA ARG A 61 1.63 -15.28 2.64
C ARG A 61 2.29 -16.31 1.73
N THR A 62 1.74 -16.51 0.53
CA THR A 62 2.37 -17.31 -0.52
C THR A 62 3.79 -16.83 -0.83
N ALA A 63 4.68 -17.77 -1.15
CA ALA A 63 6.02 -17.47 -1.63
C ALA A 63 6.02 -16.99 -3.09
N ASN A 64 4.95 -17.27 -3.85
CA ASN A 64 4.81 -16.91 -5.25
C ASN A 64 4.54 -15.41 -5.45
N GLN A 65 4.58 -14.97 -6.70
CA GLN A 65 4.16 -13.62 -7.06
C GLN A 65 2.65 -13.60 -7.21
N ILE A 66 1.96 -12.74 -6.46
CA ILE A 66 0.50 -12.68 -6.49
C ILE A 66 0.00 -12.06 -7.80
N ASN A 67 -1.15 -12.53 -8.26
CA ASN A 67 -1.84 -11.97 -9.40
C ASN A 67 -3.36 -12.14 -9.26
N TYR A 68 -4.11 -11.05 -9.22
CA TYR A 68 -5.58 -11.08 -9.22
C TYR A 68 -6.19 -10.83 -10.60
N ASN A 69 -5.36 -10.53 -11.61
CA ASN A 69 -5.81 -10.25 -12.96
C ASN A 69 -5.64 -11.48 -13.85
N SER A 70 -6.75 -12.21 -14.05
CA SER A 70 -6.82 -13.39 -14.91
C SER A 70 -6.55 -13.11 -16.40
N SER A 71 -6.55 -11.84 -16.81
CA SER A 71 -6.23 -11.45 -18.19
C SER A 71 -4.73 -11.28 -18.45
N ILE A 72 -3.90 -11.24 -17.40
CA ILE A 72 -2.43 -11.10 -17.51
C ILE A 72 -1.75 -12.45 -17.39
N ASP A 73 -2.11 -13.22 -16.37
CA ASP A 73 -1.53 -14.53 -16.07
C ASP A 73 -2.52 -15.33 -15.18
N THR A 74 -2.12 -16.54 -14.79
CA THR A 74 -2.81 -17.37 -13.80
C THR A 74 -3.04 -16.58 -12.52
N VAL A 75 -4.23 -16.72 -11.94
CA VAL A 75 -4.57 -16.08 -10.67
C VAL A 75 -3.78 -16.77 -9.55
N GLU A 76 -3.05 -15.98 -8.78
CA GLU A 76 -2.30 -16.40 -7.59
C GLU A 76 -2.71 -15.49 -6.43
N ILE A 77 -3.38 -16.05 -5.43
CA ILE A 77 -3.88 -15.33 -4.25
C ILE A 77 -2.80 -15.17 -3.18
N ALA A 78 -2.90 -14.15 -2.32
CA ALA A 78 -1.86 -13.87 -1.34
C ALA A 78 -1.85 -14.87 -0.17
N PHE A 79 -3.02 -15.31 0.27
CA PHE A 79 -3.21 -16.16 1.45
C PHE A 79 -4.07 -17.40 1.13
N PRO A 80 -3.52 -18.39 0.41
CA PRO A 80 -4.29 -19.55 -0.06
C PRO A 80 -4.84 -20.45 1.04
N THR A 81 -4.27 -20.39 2.24
CA THR A 81 -4.68 -21.20 3.39
C THR A 81 -5.40 -20.40 4.49
N ASN A 82 -5.61 -19.10 4.29
CA ASN A 82 -6.25 -18.23 5.29
C ASN A 82 -7.16 -17.21 4.60
N ALA A 83 -8.46 -17.52 4.56
CA ALA A 83 -9.46 -16.70 3.87
C ALA A 83 -9.67 -15.33 4.54
N ASP A 84 -9.56 -15.24 5.87
CA ASP A 84 -9.68 -13.95 6.57
C ASP A 84 -8.53 -13.01 6.19
N TYR A 85 -7.31 -13.55 6.09
CA TYR A 85 -6.14 -12.76 5.70
C TYR A 85 -6.23 -12.33 4.22
N GLU A 86 -6.75 -13.21 3.38
CA GLU A 86 -7.05 -12.89 1.98
C GLU A 86 -8.08 -11.77 1.87
N GLU A 87 -9.13 -11.80 2.69
CA GLU A 87 -10.17 -10.77 2.75
C GLU A 87 -9.58 -9.41 3.17
N LEU A 88 -8.90 -9.37 4.31
CA LEU A 88 -8.20 -8.17 4.80
C LEU A 88 -7.24 -7.61 3.75
N PHE A 89 -6.49 -8.50 3.10
CA PHE A 89 -5.47 -8.10 2.15
C PHE A 89 -6.08 -7.52 0.87
N THR A 90 -7.02 -8.20 0.25
CA THR A 90 -7.63 -7.79 -1.02
C THR A 90 -8.50 -6.54 -0.86
N GLN A 91 -9.26 -6.43 0.23
CA GLN A 91 -10.13 -5.29 0.46
C GLN A 91 -9.36 -4.04 0.88
N TYR A 92 -8.31 -4.19 1.71
CA TYR A 92 -7.66 -3.04 2.31
C TYR A 92 -6.13 -2.99 2.13
N LEU A 93 -5.40 -4.00 2.64
CA LEU A 93 -3.94 -3.87 2.77
C LEU A 93 -3.22 -3.75 1.42
N PHE A 94 -3.68 -4.46 0.38
CA PHE A 94 -3.05 -4.43 -0.93
C PHE A 94 -2.98 -3.00 -1.47
N SER A 95 -4.12 -2.31 -1.51
CA SER A 95 -4.20 -0.95 -2.04
C SER A 95 -3.46 0.06 -1.16
N TYR A 96 -3.52 -0.12 0.17
CA TYR A 96 -2.85 0.74 1.14
C TYR A 96 -1.33 0.65 1.01
N ILE A 97 -0.77 -0.56 0.99
CA ILE A 97 0.68 -0.79 0.87
C ILE A 97 1.15 -0.33 -0.50
N ALA A 98 0.44 -0.68 -1.58
CA ALA A 98 0.83 -0.29 -2.92
C ALA A 98 0.89 1.25 -3.07
N ARG A 99 -0.12 1.97 -2.57
CA ARG A 99 -0.12 3.45 -2.56
C ARG A 99 0.99 4.03 -1.68
N SER A 100 1.29 3.41 -0.55
CA SER A 100 2.39 3.81 0.34
C SER A 100 3.74 3.71 -0.37
N VAL A 101 3.98 2.61 -1.10
CA VAL A 101 5.21 2.41 -1.90
C VAL A 101 5.30 3.45 -3.01
N VAL A 102 4.19 3.73 -3.71
CA VAL A 102 4.16 4.77 -4.74
C VAL A 102 4.45 6.14 -4.14
N TYR A 103 3.93 6.48 -2.98
CA TYR A 103 4.21 7.74 -2.29
C TYR A 103 5.70 7.91 -1.93
N GLU A 104 6.34 6.85 -1.43
CA GLU A 104 7.77 6.84 -1.09
C GLU A 104 8.65 6.93 -2.33
N ALA A 105 8.34 6.12 -3.35
CA ALA A 105 9.10 6.07 -4.59
C ALA A 105 8.87 7.28 -5.50
N TYR A 106 7.78 8.04 -5.29
CA TYR A 106 7.30 9.06 -6.23
C TYR A 106 8.38 10.02 -6.74
N PRO A 107 9.26 10.62 -5.91
CA PRO A 107 10.32 11.51 -6.40
C PRO A 107 11.25 10.88 -7.44
N PHE A 108 11.48 9.57 -7.33
CA PHE A 108 12.40 8.81 -8.18
C PHE A 108 11.72 8.27 -9.44
N ILE A 109 10.42 8.00 -9.35
CA ILE A 109 9.65 7.38 -10.43
C ILE A 109 8.73 8.37 -11.16
N ALA A 110 8.65 9.64 -10.73
CA ALA A 110 7.77 10.66 -11.29
C ALA A 110 7.96 10.88 -12.79
N VAL A 111 9.18 10.79 -13.31
CA VAL A 111 9.45 10.90 -14.75
C VAL A 111 8.85 9.72 -15.51
N GLN A 112 8.95 8.51 -14.96
CA GLN A 112 8.39 7.30 -15.57
C GLN A 112 6.87 7.22 -15.43
N ILE A 113 6.30 7.65 -14.30
CA ILE A 113 4.83 7.76 -14.13
C ILE A 113 4.29 8.87 -15.04
N GLY A 114 4.94 10.02 -15.07
CA GLY A 114 4.59 11.17 -15.91
C GLY A 114 4.46 10.74 -17.37
N SER A 115 5.54 10.17 -17.92
CA SER A 115 5.63 9.69 -19.30
C SER A 115 4.60 8.60 -19.67
N ASN A 116 3.89 8.03 -18.68
CA ASN A 116 2.99 6.90 -18.86
C ASN A 116 1.55 7.13 -18.32
N GLY A 117 1.15 8.33 -17.90
CA GLY A 117 -0.24 8.52 -17.43
C GLY A 117 -0.61 9.81 -16.70
N LEU A 118 0.32 10.75 -16.47
CA LEU A 118 -0.02 12.07 -15.89
C LEU A 118 0.14 13.24 -16.87
N PHE A 119 0.73 13.00 -18.04
CA PHE A 119 0.72 13.96 -19.14
C PHE A 119 -0.48 13.69 -20.03
N LEU A 120 -1.39 14.67 -20.12
CA LEU A 120 -2.25 14.79 -21.29
C LEU A 120 -1.31 14.89 -22.50
N ASN A 121 -1.37 13.91 -23.39
CA ASN A 121 -0.68 13.94 -24.67
C ASN A 121 -1.37 15.01 -25.51
N ASN A 122 -0.91 16.26 -25.40
CA ASN A 122 -1.27 17.30 -26.35
C ASN A 122 -0.02 17.68 -27.11
N THR A 123 -0.10 17.43 -28.42
CA THR A 123 0.91 17.67 -29.43
C THR A 123 1.51 19.09 -29.33
N ASP A 124 2.84 19.15 -29.36
CA ASP A 124 3.72 20.30 -29.61
C ASP A 124 4.05 21.37 -28.54
N TYR A 125 3.49 21.37 -27.32
CA TYR A 125 3.95 22.30 -26.25
C TYR A 125 3.87 21.74 -24.82
N GLY A 126 4.21 20.46 -24.63
CA GLY A 126 4.24 19.83 -23.31
C GLY A 126 5.30 20.45 -22.39
N GLN A 127 4.93 21.47 -21.63
CA GLN A 127 5.76 21.94 -20.52
C GLN A 127 5.80 20.86 -19.44
N ASN A 128 7.00 20.60 -18.92
CA ASN A 128 7.23 19.71 -17.79
C ASN A 128 6.27 20.12 -16.66
N SER A 129 5.37 19.22 -16.24
CA SER A 129 4.43 19.49 -15.16
C SER A 129 5.26 19.77 -13.93
N GLY A 130 5.43 21.05 -13.59
CA GLY A 130 6.38 21.49 -12.58
C GLY A 130 6.12 20.87 -11.21
N VAL A 131 7.02 21.17 -10.26
CA VAL A 131 7.00 20.68 -8.86
C VAL A 131 5.60 20.74 -8.21
N LYS A 132 4.77 21.72 -8.59
CA LYS A 132 3.40 21.88 -8.10
C LYS A 132 2.49 20.67 -8.39
N THR A 133 2.50 20.14 -9.61
CA THR A 133 1.66 18.97 -9.97
C THR A 133 2.15 17.70 -9.29
N MET A 134 3.48 17.56 -9.14
CA MET A 134 4.08 16.47 -8.38
C MET A 134 3.64 16.49 -6.91
N ASN A 135 3.65 17.67 -6.28
CA ASN A 135 3.19 17.81 -4.89
C ASN A 135 1.70 17.50 -4.77
N MET A 136 0.85 17.99 -5.68
CA MET A 136 -0.59 17.69 -5.66
C MET A 136 -0.88 16.17 -5.72
N TYR A 137 -0.14 15.42 -6.54
CA TYR A 137 -0.31 13.98 -6.62
C TYR A 137 0.14 13.26 -5.34
N ARG A 138 1.28 13.67 -4.76
CA ARG A 138 1.74 13.14 -3.46
C ARG A 138 0.74 13.43 -2.35
N ASP A 139 0.20 14.65 -2.31
CA ASP A 139 -0.79 15.07 -1.32
C ASP A 139 -2.09 14.28 -1.47
N SER A 140 -2.53 14.03 -2.70
CA SER A 140 -3.71 13.19 -2.98
C SER A 140 -3.50 11.74 -2.52
N ILE A 141 -2.32 11.16 -2.75
CA ILE A 141 -2.00 9.83 -2.22
C ILE A 141 -2.02 9.84 -0.69
N LEU A 142 -1.38 10.84 -0.06
CA LEU A 142 -1.31 10.93 1.39
C LEU A 142 -2.71 11.10 2.03
N GLN A 143 -3.57 11.93 1.43
CA GLN A 143 -4.96 12.06 1.85
C GLN A 143 -5.71 10.74 1.75
N THR A 144 -5.50 9.99 0.66
CA THR A 144 -6.10 8.65 0.48
C THR A 144 -5.60 7.70 1.57
N LEU A 145 -4.29 7.65 1.83
CA LEU A 145 -3.71 6.81 2.88
C LEU A 145 -4.27 7.15 4.27
N ASN A 146 -4.37 8.44 4.59
CA ASN A 146 -4.94 8.91 5.85
C ASN A 146 -6.43 8.56 5.98
N GLY A 147 -7.18 8.52 4.88
CA GLY A 147 -8.57 8.07 4.86
C GLY A 147 -8.72 6.55 4.92
N SER A 148 -7.79 5.79 4.35
CA SER A 148 -7.84 4.31 4.32
C SER A 148 -7.38 3.67 5.62
N LYS A 149 -6.42 4.27 6.35
CA LYS A 149 -5.94 3.77 7.64
C LYS A 149 -7.07 3.50 8.66
N PRO A 150 -7.98 4.45 8.97
CA PRO A 150 -9.06 4.19 9.91
C PRO A 150 -9.99 3.06 9.42
N LEU A 151 -10.27 2.96 8.12
CA LEU A 151 -11.10 1.87 7.58
C LEU A 151 -10.48 0.47 7.80
N ILE A 152 -9.15 0.37 7.71
CA ILE A 152 -8.43 -0.88 8.03
C ILE A 152 -8.61 -1.22 9.52
N ILE A 153 -8.42 -0.21 10.37
CA ILE A 153 -8.53 -0.38 11.83
C ILE A 153 -9.95 -0.79 12.21
N ASP A 154 -10.97 -0.09 11.69
CA ASP A 154 -12.38 -0.39 11.91
C ASP A 154 -12.70 -1.84 11.51
N PHE A 155 -12.25 -2.27 10.32
CA PHE A 155 -12.43 -3.64 9.86
C PHE A 155 -11.76 -4.67 10.78
N LEU A 156 -10.53 -4.40 11.24
CA LEU A 156 -9.80 -5.27 12.16
C LEU A 156 -10.51 -5.35 13.53
N CYS A 157 -11.08 -4.25 14.01
CA CYS A 157 -11.85 -4.22 15.25
C CYS A 157 -13.18 -4.98 15.15
N ASP A 158 -13.92 -4.76 14.06
CA ASP A 158 -15.19 -5.46 13.79
C ASP A 158 -15.01 -6.97 13.64
N ASN A 159 -13.81 -7.41 13.27
CA ASN A 159 -13.46 -8.80 13.01
C ASN A 159 -12.38 -9.33 13.96
N LYS A 160 -12.20 -8.73 15.15
CA LYS A 160 -11.09 -9.04 16.06
C LYS A 160 -10.93 -10.53 16.37
N ASP A 161 -12.03 -11.27 16.46
CA ASP A 161 -12.04 -12.72 16.71
C ASP A 161 -11.31 -13.54 15.62
N LYS A 162 -11.23 -13.00 14.39
CA LYS A 162 -10.51 -13.61 13.26
C LYS A 162 -9.02 -13.27 13.25
N TYR A 163 -8.60 -12.24 13.98
CA TYR A 163 -7.24 -11.71 13.99
C TYR A 163 -6.66 -11.73 15.41
N PRO A 164 -6.42 -12.91 16.03
CA PRO A 164 -6.02 -13.00 17.44
C PRO A 164 -4.64 -12.39 17.76
N LEU A 165 -3.81 -12.15 16.75
CA LEU A 165 -2.48 -11.52 16.90
C LEU A 165 -2.53 -9.99 16.71
N TRP A 166 -3.68 -9.46 16.28
CA TRP A 166 -3.90 -8.01 16.19
C TRP A 166 -4.02 -7.43 17.59
N ASP A 167 -3.26 -6.37 17.87
CA ASP A 167 -3.37 -5.63 19.12
C ASP A 167 -4.63 -4.75 19.11
N ASP A 168 -5.74 -5.34 19.56
CA ASP A 168 -7.04 -4.68 19.65
C ASP A 168 -7.09 -3.65 20.79
N SER A 169 -6.29 -3.83 21.85
CA SER A 169 -6.33 -3.01 23.07
C SER A 169 -6.07 -1.52 22.81
N LYS A 170 -5.29 -1.21 21.77
CA LYS A 170 -4.91 0.16 21.42
C LYS A 170 -5.93 0.89 20.55
N TYR A 171 -6.79 0.16 19.84
CA TYR A 171 -7.63 0.72 18.77
C TYR A 171 -9.11 0.37 18.91
N CYS A 172 -9.42 -0.79 19.47
CA CYS A 172 -10.75 -1.36 19.56
C CYS A 172 -11.28 -1.17 20.98
N GLY A 173 -11.60 0.07 21.33
CA GLY A 173 -12.37 0.37 22.55
C GLY A 173 -13.80 -0.18 22.46
N ASP A 174 -14.45 -0.38 23.62
CA ASP A 174 -15.84 -0.84 23.69
C ASP A 174 -16.74 0.01 22.78
N CYS A 175 -17.56 -0.66 21.97
CA CYS A 175 -18.46 -0.08 20.97
C CYS A 175 -19.31 1.06 21.55
N GLY A 176 -18.81 2.30 21.41
CA GLY A 176 -19.53 3.46 21.92
C GLY A 176 -18.63 4.69 22.09
N LYS A 177 -18.12 5.25 20.99
CA LYS A 177 -17.62 6.64 20.90
C LYS A 177 -16.66 7.02 22.03
N GLU A 178 -15.39 6.70 21.88
CA GLU A 178 -14.36 7.55 22.46
C GLU A 178 -13.48 8.12 21.36
N GLU A 179 -13.06 9.34 21.62
CA GLU A 179 -12.62 10.33 20.67
C GLU A 179 -11.44 9.82 19.85
N ILE A 180 -11.38 10.27 18.59
CA ILE A 180 -10.13 10.33 17.85
C ILE A 180 -9.24 11.32 18.61
N GLU A 181 -8.67 10.89 19.74
CA GLU A 181 -7.66 11.63 20.46
C GLU A 181 -6.47 11.74 19.51
N GLY A 182 -6.13 12.99 19.19
CA GLY A 182 -4.89 13.32 18.53
C GLY A 182 -4.91 13.05 17.03
N ARG A 183 -5.23 14.10 16.27
CA ARG A 183 -4.41 14.44 15.10
C ARG A 183 -2.96 14.71 15.54
N ASP A 184 -2.26 13.72 16.06
CA ASP A 184 -0.85 13.84 16.42
C ASP A 184 0.00 13.57 15.19
N ILE A 185 0.16 14.64 14.42
CA ILE A 185 1.40 14.94 13.72
C ILE A 185 2.53 15.15 14.75
N GLY A 186 2.93 14.09 15.45
CA GLY A 186 3.91 14.19 16.53
C GLY A 186 4.64 12.87 16.70
N PHE A 187 5.86 12.79 16.17
CA PHE A 187 6.82 11.75 16.52
C PHE A 187 7.12 11.83 18.02
N VAL A 188 6.95 10.72 18.74
CA VAL A 188 7.55 10.51 20.06
C VAL A 188 8.47 9.29 19.94
N PHE A 189 9.77 9.54 20.07
CA PHE A 189 10.77 8.51 20.31
C PHE A 189 10.96 8.46 21.83
N ASP A 190 10.78 7.29 22.44
CA ASP A 190 11.45 6.95 23.69
C ASP A 190 12.86 6.41 23.39
#